data_AF-A0A486XVL6-F1
#
_entry.id   AF-A0A486XVL6-F1
#
_cell.length_a   1.000
_cell.length_b   1.000
_cell.length_c   1.000
_cell.angle_alpha   90.00
_cell.angle_beta   90.00
_cell.angle_gamma   90.00
#
_symmetry.space_group_name_H-M   'P 1'
#
loop_
_entity.id
_entity.type
_entity.pdbx_description
1 polymer ?
#
loop_
_entity_poly.entity_id
_entity_poly.type
_entity_poly.pdbx_seq_one_letter_code
_entity_poly.pdbx_strand_id
1 'polypeptide(L)' 'MLKRFRFTNTVIAALPANPASSRSTESEYSDTEISGLKLLSGKSGSKRFLLRYILHGRKCSIAIGRFPDIDVSACFG' A
#
# COMPACT_ATOMS: atom_id res chain seq x y z
N MET A 1 -6.21 -3.64 -14.04
CA MET A 1 -5.04 -4.00 -13.20
C MET A 1 -5.53 -4.66 -11.93
N LEU A 2 -4.94 -5.79 -11.53
CA LEU A 2 -5.29 -6.46 -10.28
C LEU A 2 -4.89 -5.56 -9.10
N LYS A 3 -5.84 -5.29 -8.19
CA LYS A 3 -5.60 -4.50 -6.97
C LYS A 3 -5.06 -5.34 -5.80
N ARG A 4 -4.88 -6.65 -6.01
CA ARG A 4 -4.38 -7.59 -5.01
C ARG A 4 -3.34 -8.50 -5.64
N PHE A 5 -2.14 -8.53 -5.08
CA PHE A 5 -0.99 -9.30 -5.56
C PHE A 5 0.07 -9.38 -4.46
N ARG A 6 1.05 -10.27 -4.60
CA ARG A 6 2.20 -10.34 -3.70
C ARG A 6 3.08 -9.11 -3.86
N PHE A 7 3.26 -8.38 -2.76
CA PHE A 7 4.12 -7.21 -2.71
C PHE A 7 5.57 -7.63 -2.82
N THR A 8 6.25 -7.01 -3.77
CA THR A 8 7.70 -7.07 -3.94
C THR A 8 8.18 -5.66 -4.29
N ASN A 9 9.42 -5.32 -3.93
CA ASN A 9 9.96 -3.98 -4.21
C ASN A 9 9.88 -3.63 -5.71
N THR A 10 10.12 -4.62 -6.58
CA THR A 10 10.03 -4.46 -8.04
C THR A 10 8.61 -4.16 -8.50
N VAL A 11 7.62 -4.95 -8.05
CA VAL A 11 6.21 -4.72 -8.41
C VAL A 11 5.72 -3.38 -7.87
N ILE A 12 6.06 -3.04 -6.63
CA ILE A 12 5.67 -1.77 -5.99
C ILE A 12 6.25 -0.57 -6.73
N ALA A 13 7.53 -0.61 -7.10
CA ALA A 13 8.17 0.45 -7.86
C ALA A 13 7.48 0.67 -9.22
N ALA A 14 7.03 -0.42 -9.87
CA ALA A 14 6.33 -0.38 -11.15
C ALA A 14 4.85 0.05 -11.07
N LEU A 15 4.27 0.23 -9.88
CA LEU A 15 2.87 0.63 -9.78
C LEU A 15 2.66 2.05 -10.31
N PRO A 16 1.62 2.25 -11.15
CA PRO A 16 1.33 3.56 -11.70
C PRO A 16 0.90 4.52 -10.59
N ALA A 17 1.08 5.82 -10.86
CA ALA A 17 0.41 6.85 -10.10
C ALA A 17 -1.11 6.72 -10.24
N ASN A 18 -1.85 7.14 -9.22
CA ASN A 18 -3.30 7.23 -9.33
C ASN A 18 -3.68 8.27 -10.40
N PRO A 19 -4.58 7.97 -11.36
CA PRO A 19 -4.92 8.91 -12.42
C PRO A 19 -5.40 10.26 -11.89
N ALA A 20 -4.99 11.36 -12.53
CA ALA A 20 -5.41 12.71 -12.12
C ALA A 20 -6.94 12.89 -12.18
N SER A 21 -7.58 12.24 -13.15
CA SER A 21 -9.04 12.17 -13.33
C SER A 21 -9.78 11.33 -12.29
N SER A 22 -9.05 10.53 -11.49
CA SER A 22 -9.64 9.76 -10.41
C SER A 22 -10.22 10.69 -9.34
N ARG A 23 -11.45 10.39 -8.89
CA ARG A 23 -12.10 11.09 -7.78
C ARG A 23 -11.35 10.89 -6.46
N SER A 24 -10.70 9.74 -6.29
CA SER A 24 -9.88 9.44 -5.12
C SER A 24 -8.50 10.09 -5.25
N THR A 25 -7.88 10.44 -4.12
CA THR A 25 -6.50 10.95 -4.06
C THR A 25 -5.48 9.85 -4.30
N GLU A 26 -5.79 8.62 -3.87
CA GLU A 26 -4.88 7.48 -3.91
C GLU A 26 -5.57 6.24 -4.53
N SER A 27 -4.78 5.42 -5.23
CA SER A 27 -5.13 4.07 -5.61
C SER A 27 -4.63 3.09 -4.56
N GLU A 28 -5.53 2.27 -4.02
CA GLU A 28 -5.20 1.28 -3.00
C GLU A 28 -4.96 -0.11 -3.61
N TYR A 29 -3.85 -0.72 -3.18
CA TYR A 29 -3.45 -2.09 -3.49
C TYR A 29 -3.34 -2.91 -2.21
N SER A 30 -3.55 -4.21 -2.32
CA SER A 30 -3.54 -5.15 -1.19
C SER A 30 -2.51 -6.24 -1.38
N ASP A 31 -1.76 -6.54 -0.33
CA ASP A 31 -0.87 -7.68 -0.35
C ASP A 31 -1.64 -9.02 -0.28
N THR A 32 -1.05 -10.07 -0.83
CA THR A 32 -1.59 -11.44 -0.72
C THR A 32 -0.98 -12.25 0.40
N GLU A 33 0.23 -11.94 0.86
CA GLU A 33 0.93 -12.70 1.90
C GLU A 33 0.62 -12.16 3.30
N ILE A 34 0.59 -10.84 3.46
CA ILE A 34 0.35 -10.15 4.72
C ILE A 34 -1.08 -9.59 4.73
N SER A 35 -1.91 -10.19 5.55
CA SER A 35 -3.29 -9.76 5.74
C SER A 35 -3.35 -8.34 6.29
N GLY A 36 -4.15 -7.49 5.65
CA GLY A 36 -4.34 -6.10 6.08
C GLY A 36 -3.26 -5.14 5.58
N LEU A 37 -2.14 -5.62 5.02
CA LEU A 37 -1.13 -4.75 4.42
C LEU A 37 -1.64 -4.17 3.10
N LYS A 38 -1.61 -2.84 3.02
CA LYS A 38 -2.03 -2.05 1.87
C LYS A 38 -0.90 -1.16 1.40
N LEU A 39 -0.93 -0.82 0.13
CA LEU A 39 -0.13 0.24 -0.45
C LEU A 39 -1.04 1.27 -1.10
N LEU A 40 -0.84 2.54 -0.77
CA LEU A 40 -1.51 3.68 -1.38
C LEU A 40 -0.57 4.32 -2.39
N SER A 41 -0.98 4.41 -3.66
CA SER A 41 -0.27 5.13 -4.72
C SER A 41 -0.99 6.46 -4.99
N GLY A 42 -0.34 7.59 -4.74
CA GLY A 42 -0.91 8.93 -4.92
C GLY A 42 -0.88 9.41 -6.38
N LYS A 43 -1.47 10.59 -6.62
CA LYS A 43 -1.49 11.22 -7.96
C LYS A 43 -0.11 11.62 -8.49
N SER A 44 0.84 11.94 -7.60
CA SER A 44 2.24 12.22 -7.96
C SER A 44 3.10 10.96 -8.08
N GLY A 45 2.53 9.77 -7.91
CA GLY A 45 3.27 8.51 -7.88
C GLY A 45 3.91 8.18 -6.54
N SER A 46 3.72 9.02 -5.51
CA SER A 46 4.11 8.73 -4.13
C SER A 46 3.46 7.44 -3.63
N LYS A 47 4.18 6.66 -2.83
CA LYS A 47 3.74 5.34 -2.36
C LYS A 47 3.89 5.26 -0.84
N ARG A 48 2.85 4.81 -0.16
CA ARG A 48 2.83 4.68 1.31
C ARG A 48 2.18 3.37 1.74
N PHE A 49 2.82 2.70 2.69
CA PHE A 49 2.29 1.50 3.31
C PHE A 49 1.30 1.85 4.42
N LEU A 50 0.21 1.08 4.48
CA LEU A 50 -0.84 1.20 5.48
C LEU A 50 -1.18 -0.21 5.98
N LEU A 51 -1.19 -0.42 7.29
CA LEU A 51 -1.70 -1.65 7.90
C LEU A 51 -3.13 -1.43 8.37
N ARG A 52 -4.06 -2.25 7.89
CA ARG A 52 -5.42 -2.36 8.44
C ARG A 52 -5.49 -3.52 9.42
N TYR A 53 -6.00 -3.24 10.60
CA TYR A 53 -6.09 -4.21 11.69
C TYR A 53 -7.36 -3.98 12.53
N ILE A 54 -7.66 -4.92 13.42
CA ILE A 54 -8.74 -4.79 14.39
C ILE A 54 -8.11 -4.68 15.78
N LEU A 55 -8.49 -3.64 16.52
CA LEU A 55 -8.07 -3.45 17.90
C LEU A 55 -9.30 -3.28 18.77
N HIS A 56 -9.48 -4.15 19.77
CA HIS A 56 -10.67 -4.18 20.64
C HIS A 56 -12.00 -4.18 19.86
N GLY A 57 -12.08 -4.99 18.79
CA GLY A 57 -13.27 -5.09 17.94
C GLY A 57 -13.50 -3.91 16.99
N ARG A 58 -12.64 -2.88 17.01
CA ARG A 58 -12.75 -1.71 16.13
C ARG A 58 -11.78 -1.82 14.96
N LYS A 59 -12.26 -1.50 13.75
CA LYS A 59 -11.43 -1.43 12.55
C LYS A 59 -10.54 -0.19 12.62
N CYS A 60 -9.24 -0.41 12.52
CA CYS A 60 -8.22 0.62 12.59
C CYS A 60 -7.31 0.54 11.36
N SER A 61 -6.57 1.63 11.14
CA SER A 61 -5.49 1.66 10.16
C SER A 61 -4.36 2.55 10.64
N ILE A 62 -3.13 2.13 10.39
CA ILE A 62 -1.93 2.90 10.72
C ILE A 62 -1.01 2.99 9.50
N ALA A 63 -0.43 4.18 9.27
CA ALA A 63 0.59 4.37 8.26
C ALA A 63 1.92 3.85 8.80
N ILE A 64 2.59 2.97 8.04
CA ILE A 64 3.87 2.37 8.46
C ILE A 64 5.03 3.25 7.98
N GLY A 65 4.95 3.75 6.75
CA GLY A 65 5.99 4.59 6.16
C GLY A 65 5.85 4.67 4.64
N ARG A 66 6.78 5.40 4.02
CA ARG A 66 6.77 5.68 2.58
C ARG A 66 7.76 4.78 1.85
N PHE A 67 7.39 4.36 0.65
CA PHE A 67 8.35 3.73 -0.26
C PHE A 67 9.06 4.83 -1.07
N PRO A 68 10.39 4.80 -1.24
CA PRO A 68 11.32 3.72 -0.89
C PRO A 68 12.00 3.84 0.49
N ASP A 69 11.67 4.83 1.32
CA ASP A 69 12.30 5.03 2.66
C ASP A 69 12.16 3.78 3.55
N ILE A 70 11.04 3.08 3.43
CA ILE A 70 10.83 1.72 3.90
C ILE A 70 10.45 0.83 2.72
N ASP A 71 10.84 -0.44 2.79
CA ASP A 71 10.59 -1.40 1.74
C ASP A 71 9.87 -2.65 2.27
N VAL A 72 9.55 -3.57 1.37
CA VAL A 72 8.80 -4.78 1.73
C VAL A 72 9.65 -5.71 2.61
N SER A 73 10.97 -5.76 2.44
CA SER A 73 11.86 -6.54 3.31
C SER A 73 11.83 -6.05 4.76
N ALA A 74 11.70 -4.74 4.99
CA ALA A 74 11.53 -4.21 6.34
C ALA A 74 10.23 -4.67 7.03
N CYS A 75 9.24 -5.18 6.27
CA CYS A 75 8.01 -5.76 6.79
C CYS A 75 8.10 -7.28 7.02
N PHE A 76 9.15 -7.95 6.50
CA PHE A 76 9.43 -9.38 6.66
C PHE A 76 10.67 -9.55 7.57
N GLY A 77 10.49 -9.36 8.87
CA GLY A 77 11.44 -9.76 9.91
C GLY A 77 10.94 -10.99 10.65
#